data_AF-A0A5K1G3R1-F1
#
_entry.id   AF-A0A5K1G3R1-F1
#
_cell.length_a   1.000
_cell.length_b   1.000
_cell.length_c   1.000
_cell.angle_alpha   90.00
_cell.angle_beta   90.00
_cell.angle_gamma   90.00
#
_symmetry.space_group_name_H-M   'P 1'
#
loop_
_entity.id
_entity.type
_entity.pdbx_description
1 polymer ?
#
loop_
_entity_poly.entity_id
_entity_poly.type
_entity_poly.pdbx_seq_one_letter_code
_entity_poly.pdbx_strand_id
1 'polypeptide(L)' 'EGKVGRLDKFEIPAKIKLLPDPWTPESGLVTAALKLKRENLRSTFKADLQQLYT' A
#
# COMPACT_ATOMS: atom_id res chain seq x y z
N GLU A 1 -2.48 -11.46 12.31
CA GLU A 1 -1.34 -10.64 12.75
C GLU A 1 -1.73 -9.41 13.59
N GLY A 2 -2.76 -8.63 13.24
CA GLY A 2 -3.17 -7.45 14.04
C GLY A 2 -3.45 -7.70 15.54
N LYS A 3 -3.98 -8.88 15.90
CA LYS A 3 -4.17 -9.28 17.31
C LYS A 3 -2.85 -9.49 18.07
N VAL A 4 -1.79 -9.91 17.38
CA VAL A 4 -0.46 -10.14 17.97
C VAL A 4 0.22 -8.80 18.27
N GLY A 5 0.04 -7.83 17.37
CA GLY A 5 0.54 -6.46 17.55
C GLY A 5 -0.30 -5.58 18.50
N ARG A 6 -1.37 -6.12 19.11
CA ARG A 6 -2.34 -5.36 19.93
C ARG A 6 -2.87 -4.10 19.22
N LEU A 7 -3.09 -4.20 17.91
CA LEU A 7 -3.60 -3.10 17.10
C LEU A 7 -5.10 -2.91 17.33
N ASP A 8 -5.53 -1.66 17.33
CA ASP A 8 -6.95 -1.32 17.32
C ASP A 8 -7.58 -1.67 15.97
N LYS A 9 -8.90 -1.87 15.97
CA LYS A 9 -9.64 -2.30 14.77
C LYS A 9 -9.47 -1.34 13.59
N PHE A 10 -9.30 -0.04 13.85
CA PHE A 10 -9.15 0.97 12.80
C PHE A 10 -7.73 1.02 12.19
N GLU A 11 -6.75 0.39 12.84
CA GLU A 11 -5.36 0.30 12.34
C GLU A 11 -5.19 -0.85 11.35
N ILE A 12 -6.18 -1.75 11.26
CA ILE A 12 -6.14 -2.93 10.40
C ILE A 12 -6.82 -2.61 9.05
N PRO A 13 -6.13 -2.75 7.91
CA PRO A 13 -6.74 -2.53 6.60
C PRO A 13 -7.96 -3.43 6.37
N ALA A 14 -9.08 -2.84 5.98
CA ALA A 14 -10.34 -3.58 5.76
C ALA A 14 -10.41 -4.29 4.39
N LYS A 15 -9.77 -3.71 3.37
CA LYS A 15 -9.71 -4.25 2.01
C LYS A 15 -8.28 -4.17 1.48
N ILE A 16 -7.82 -5.23 0.81
CA ILE A 16 -6.45 -5.36 0.29
C ILE A 16 -6.52 -5.83 -1.16
N LYS A 17 -5.73 -5.21 -2.05
CA LYS A 17 -5.54 -5.64 -3.45
C LYS A 17 -4.16 -6.29 -3.59
N LEU A 18 -4.11 -7.48 -4.18
CA LEU A 18 -2.85 -8.13 -4.53
C LEU A 18 -2.39 -7.63 -5.89
N LEU A 19 -1.11 -7.28 -5.99
CA LEU A 19 -0.47 -6.83 -7.23
C LEU A 19 0.53 -7.91 -7.68
N PRO A 20 0.55 -8.28 -8.97
CA PRO A 20 1.52 -9.23 -9.49
C PRO A 20 2.92 -8.61 -9.64
N ASP A 21 2.97 -7.29 -9.84
CA ASP A 21 4.22 -6.57 -10.10
C ASP A 21 4.89 -6.10 -8.80
N PRO A 22 6.18 -6.41 -8.59
CA PRO A 22 6.92 -5.97 -7.41
C PRO A 22 7.24 -4.48 -7.48
N TRP A 23 7.34 -3.83 -6.31
CA TRP A 23 7.78 -2.43 -6.22
C TRP A 23 9.30 -2.34 -6.24
N THR A 24 9.84 -1.82 -7.34
CA THR A 24 11.29 -1.65 -7.51
C THR A 24 11.69 -0.17 -7.52
N PRO A 25 12.95 0.19 -7.23
CA PRO A 25 13.41 1.58 -7.32
C PRO A 25 13.22 2.19 -8.71
N GLU A 26 13.34 1.37 -9.78
CA GLU A 26 13.18 1.78 -11.17
C GLU A 26 11.72 2.12 -11.50
N SER A 27 10.75 1.43 -10.89
CA SER A 27 9.33 1.77 -11.00
C SER A 27 8.99 3.13 -10.36
N GLY A 28 9.90 3.70 -9.57
CA GLY A 28 9.71 4.97 -8.89
C GLY A 28 8.73 4.91 -7.70
N LEU A 29 8.30 3.71 -7.28
CA LEU A 29 7.39 3.52 -6.14
C LEU A 29 8.13 3.43 -4.79
N VAL A 30 9.40 3.04 -4.83
CA VAL A 30 10.27 2.93 -3.66
C VAL A 30 11.60 3.67 -3.88
N THR A 31 12.32 3.95 -2.79
CA THR A 31 13.69 4.46 -2.85
C THR A 31 14.68 3.33 -3.12
N ALA A 32 15.94 3.65 -3.41
CA ALA A 32 17.01 2.65 -3.55
C ALA A 32 17.21 1.79 -2.29
N ALA A 33 16.79 2.29 -1.12
CA ALA A 33 16.79 1.55 0.14
C ALA A 33 15.42 0.87 0.43
N LEU A 34 14.59 0.68 -0.60
CA LEU A 34 13.24 0.08 -0.54
C LEU A 34 12.27 0.76 0.43
N LYS A 35 12.47 2.06 0.73
CA LYS A 35 11.49 2.85 1.49
C LYS A 35 10.37 3.30 0.57
N LEU A 36 9.14 3.30 1.06
CA LEU A 36 7.96 3.70 0.28
C LEU A 36 7.96 5.19 -0.08
N LYS A 37 7.76 5.50 -1.36
CA LYS A 37 7.49 6.87 -1.82
C LYS A 37 5.98 7.11 -1.79
N ARG A 38 5.47 7.58 -0.64
CA ARG A 38 4.03 7.70 -0.37
C ARG A 38 3.26 8.53 -1.38
N GLU A 39 3.83 9.63 -1.87
CA GLU A 39 3.17 10.49 -2.86
C GLU A 39 2.95 9.76 -4.19
N ASN A 40 4.01 9.14 -4.71
CA ASN A 40 3.95 8.36 -5.95
C ASN A 40 2.95 7.20 -5.83
N LEU A 41 3.03 6.42 -4.75
CA LEU A 41 2.08 5.34 -4.47
C LEU A 41 0.62 5.84 -4.45
N ARG A 42 0.38 6.96 -3.76
CA ARG A 42 -0.96 7.56 -3.67
C ARG A 42 -1.48 7.98 -5.03
N SER A 43 -0.63 8.54 -5.89
CA SER A 43 -1.01 8.95 -7.25
C SER A 43 -1.30 7.74 -8.14
N THR A 44 -0.40 6.76 -8.17
CA THR A 44 -0.53 5.55 -9.01
C THR A 44 -1.76 4.72 -8.65
N PHE A 45 -2.01 4.50 -7.36
CA PHE A 45 -3.08 3.61 -6.90
C PHE A 45 -4.38 4.35 -6.51
N LYS A 46 -4.51 5.65 -6.82
CA LYS A 46 -5.70 6.44 -6.45
C LYS A 46 -6.99 5.82 -6.98
N ALA A 47 -7.03 5.50 -8.27
CA ALA A 47 -8.20 4.95 -8.93
C ALA A 47 -8.55 3.56 -8.37
N ASP A 48 -7.54 2.72 -8.17
CA ASP A 48 -7.69 1.40 -7.57
C ASP A 48 -8.27 1.46 -6.16
N LEU A 49 -7.75 2.37 -5.32
CA LEU A 49 -8.26 2.56 -3.95
C LEU A 49 -9.70 3.08 -3.96
N GLN A 50 -10.03 3.99 -4.88
CA GLN A 50 -11.41 4.48 -5.05
C GLN A 50 -12.35 3.32 -5.43
N GLN A 51 -11.98 2.51 -6.41
CA GLN A 51 -12.77 1.34 -6.81
C GLN A 51 -12.86 0.30 -5.68
N LEU A 52 -11.80 0.11 -4.89
CA LEU A 52 -11.80 -0.86 -3.79
C LEU A 52 -12.77 -0.49 -2.68
N TYR A 53 -12.96 0.81 -2.40
CA TYR A 53 -13.83 1.32 -1.33
C TYR A 53 -15.17 1.88 -1.80
N THR A 54 -15.44 1.84 -3.10
CA THR A 54 -16.81 1.99 -3.63
C THR A 54 -17.59 0.71 -3.35
#